data_AF-A0A920NGQ3-F1
#
_entry.id   AF-A0A920NGQ3-F1
#
_cell.length_a   1.000
_cell.length_b   1.000
_cell.length_c   1.000
_cell.angle_alpha   90.00
_cell.angle_beta   90.00
_cell.angle_gamma   90.00
#
_symmetry.space_group_name_H-M   'P 1'
#
loop_
_entity.id
_entity.type
_entity.pdbx_description
1 polymer ?
#
loop_
_entity_poly.entity_id
_entity_poly.type
_entity_poly.pdbx_seq_one_letter_code
_entity_poly.pdbx_strand_id
1 'polypeptide(L)'
;MELPPYRPPRILQTIYTSIIDRTLPVLWRAVLWAVPAGALIWTSSNLVMGDLSIAEHIVEYLNPFGILIGLNGVILLAYILAIPANEIIIPTILMLTVLSSRMDHLEQVRV
;
A
#
# COMPACT_ATOMS: atom_id res chain seq x y z
N MET A 1 -47.75 -31.01 -10.55
CA MET A 1 -46.89 -30.35 -9.55
C MET A 1 -47.14 -28.86 -9.67
N GLU A 2 -47.95 -28.32 -8.77
CA GLU A 2 -48.27 -26.89 -8.75
C GLU A 2 -47.08 -26.17 -8.11
N LEU A 3 -46.42 -25.30 -8.89
CA LEU A 3 -45.36 -24.47 -8.35
C LEU A 3 -45.99 -23.41 -7.44
N PRO A 4 -45.41 -23.13 -6.27
CA PRO A 4 -45.90 -22.07 -5.40
C PRO A 4 -45.90 -20.71 -6.13
N PRO A 5 -46.82 -19.79 -5.79
CA PRO A 5 -46.94 -18.49 -6.43
C PRO A 5 -45.62 -17.70 -6.40
N TYR A 6 -45.22 -17.14 -7.54
CA TYR A 6 -44.01 -16.33 -7.68
C TYR A 6 -44.06 -15.09 -6.77
N ARG A 7 -42.99 -14.89 -5.98
CA ARG A 7 -42.80 -13.67 -5.19
C ARG A 7 -41.80 -12.77 -5.91
N PRO A 8 -42.19 -11.57 -6.36
CA PRO A 8 -41.24 -10.69 -7.04
C PRO A 8 -40.08 -10.33 -6.10
N PRO A 9 -38.84 -10.35 -6.59
CA PRO A 9 -37.67 -10.05 -5.78
C PRO A 9 -37.71 -8.58 -5.31
N ARG A 10 -37.39 -8.35 -4.04
CA ARG A 10 -37.30 -7.01 -3.45
C ARG A 10 -35.92 -6.41 -3.68
N ILE A 11 -35.62 -6.07 -4.93
CA ILE A 11 -34.28 -5.66 -5.39
C ILE A 11 -33.68 -4.55 -4.52
N LEU A 12 -34.43 -3.48 -4.26
CA LEU A 12 -33.95 -2.33 -3.48
C LEU A 12 -33.58 -2.71 -2.04
N GLN A 13 -34.39 -3.56 -1.39
CA GLN A 13 -34.13 -4.03 -0.03
C GLN A 13 -32.87 -4.90 0.01
N THR A 14 -32.66 -5.74 -1.00
CA THR A 14 -31.47 -6.58 -1.11
C THR A 14 -30.20 -5.76 -1.30
N ILE A 15 -30.22 -4.70 -2.11
CA ILE A 15 -29.06 -3.81 -2.31
C ILE A 15 -28.75 -3.04 -1.03
N TYR A 16 -29.76 -2.48 -0.37
CA TYR A 16 -29.57 -1.72 0.86
C TYR A 16 -28.91 -2.57 1.96
N THR A 17 -29.49 -3.75 2.21
CA THR A 17 -28.98 -4.67 3.24
C THR A 17 -27.61 -5.27 2.86
N SER A 18 -27.33 -5.52 1.58
CA SER A 18 -26.02 -6.02 1.17
C SER A 18 -24.92 -4.98 1.39
N ILE A 19 -25.19 -3.70 1.10
CA ILE A 19 -24.21 -2.64 1.29
C ILE A 19 -24.00 -2.35 2.77
N ILE A 20 -25.08 -2.01 3.48
CA ILE A 20 -24.99 -1.54 4.87
C ILE A 20 -24.51 -2.65 5.81
N ASP A 21 -25.09 -3.84 5.70
CA ASP A 21 -24.83 -4.89 6.70
C ASP A 21 -23.61 -5.74 6.33
N ARG A 22 -23.23 -5.82 5.04
CA ARG A 22 -22.15 -6.72 4.59
C ARG A 22 -20.91 -6.00 4.07
N THR A 23 -21.04 -4.97 3.22
CA THR A 23 -19.85 -4.34 2.63
C THR A 23 -19.26 -3.26 3.53
N LEU A 24 -20.08 -2.42 4.15
CA LEU A 24 -19.62 -1.28 4.94
C LEU A 24 -18.72 -1.67 6.13
N PRO A 25 -19.02 -2.73 6.92
CA PRO A 25 -18.16 -3.12 8.06
C PRO A 25 -16.79 -3.64 7.61
N VAL A 26 -16.72 -4.28 6.44
CA VAL A 26 -15.45 -4.77 5.88
C VAL A 26 -14.60 -3.60 5.40
N LEU A 27 -15.21 -2.64 4.69
CA LEU A 27 -14.53 -1.44 4.22
C LEU A 27 -14.03 -0.59 5.38
N TRP A 28 -14.83 -0.41 6.43
CA TRP A 28 -14.41 0.30 7.63
C TRP A 28 -13.14 -0.30 8.26
N ARG A 29 -13.11 -1.63 8.41
CA ARG A 29 -11.93 -2.34 8.92
C ARG A 29 -10.73 -2.18 8.00
N ALA A 30 -10.91 -2.17 6.68
CA ALA A 30 -9.84 -1.93 5.72
C ALA A 30 -9.26 -0.51 5.86
N VAL A 31 -10.11 0.51 6.00
CA VAL A 31 -9.69 1.91 6.18
C VAL A 31 -8.84 2.07 7.45
N LEU A 32 -9.22 1.42 8.55
CA LEU A 32 -8.44 1.47 9.81
C LEU A 32 -7.00 0.98 9.66
N TRP A 33 -6.73 0.07 8.72
CA TRP A 33 -5.40 -0.45 8.40
C TRP A 33 -4.68 0.36 7.33
N ALA A 34 -5.42 0.89 6.35
CA ALA A 34 -4.86 1.67 5.25
C ALA A 34 -4.37 3.06 5.69
N VAL A 35 -5.09 3.73 6.61
CA VAL A 35 -4.72 5.05 7.12
C VAL A 35 -3.33 5.06 7.79
N PRO A 36 -3.01 4.17 8.75
CA PRO A 36 -1.67 4.17 9.37
C PRO A 36 -0.58 3.79 8.36
N ALA A 37 -0.83 2.84 7.45
CA ALA A 37 0.13 2.50 6.40
C ALA A 37 0.42 3.71 5.49
N GLY A 38 -0.63 4.42 5.04
CA GLY A 38 -0.50 5.62 4.23
C GLY A 38 0.24 6.75 4.95
N ALA A 39 -0.04 6.95 6.25
CA ALA A 39 0.66 7.93 7.07
C ALA A 39 2.17 7.60 7.20
N LEU A 40 2.52 6.32 7.39
CA LEU A 40 3.90 5.87 7.43
C LEU A 40 4.62 6.08 6.10
N ILE A 41 3.99 5.71 4.97
CA ILE A 41 4.52 5.94 3.62
C ILE A 41 4.76 7.43 3.40
N TRP A 42 3.76 8.28 3.68
CA TRP A 42 3.87 9.72 3.49
C TRP A 42 4.98 10.33 4.34
N THR A 43 5.04 9.98 5.63
CA THR A 43 6.06 10.50 6.56
C THR A 43 7.46 10.06 6.13
N SER A 44 7.63 8.79 5.78
CA SER A 44 8.90 8.23 5.33
C SER A 44 9.44 8.95 4.09
N SER A 45 8.59 9.21 3.10
CA SER A 45 9.01 9.83 1.84
C SER A 45 9.10 11.36 1.87
N ASN A 46 8.35 12.04 2.73
CA ASN A 46 8.31 13.52 2.76
C ASN A 46 9.23 14.14 3.83
N LEU A 47 9.57 13.42 4.89
CA LEU A 47 10.56 13.92 5.84
C LEU A 47 11.96 13.71 5.27
N VAL A 48 12.66 14.83 5.09
CA VAL A 48 14.04 14.87 4.61
C VAL A 48 14.97 15.12 5.79
N MET A 49 15.99 14.28 5.94
CA MET A 49 17.09 14.48 6.89
C MET A 49 18.39 14.68 6.12
N GLY A 50 18.87 15.93 6.08
CA GLY A 50 20.02 16.30 5.25
C GLY A 50 19.64 16.38 3.77
N ASP A 51 20.33 15.60 2.93
CA ASP A 51 20.07 15.55 1.47
C ASP A 51 19.11 14.41 1.08
N LEU A 52 18.83 13.46 1.98
CA LEU A 52 18.04 12.25 1.71
C LEU A 52 16.74 12.22 2.52
N SER A 53 15.71 11.61 1.95
CA SER A 53 14.49 11.24 2.68
C SER A 53 14.74 10.12 3.67
N ILE A 54 13.89 10.02 4.69
CA ILE A 54 13.90 8.88 5.63
C ILE A 54 13.72 7.55 4.87
N ALA A 55 12.88 7.54 3.83
CA ALA A 55 12.66 6.39 2.98
C ALA A 55 13.96 5.89 2.34
N GLU A 56 14.76 6.78 1.74
CA GLU A 56 16.04 6.44 1.11
C GLU A 56 17.03 5.86 2.13
N HIS A 57 17.12 6.47 3.32
CA HIS A 57 17.98 5.95 4.38
C HIS A 57 17.61 4.52 4.80
N ILE A 58 16.31 4.21 4.88
CA ILE A 58 15.82 2.87 5.21
C ILE A 58 16.07 1.90 4.05
N VAL A 59 15.94 2.34 2.79
CA VAL A 59 16.24 1.53 1.61
C VAL A 59 17.70 1.08 1.62
N GLU A 60 18.63 2.00 1.84
CA GLU A 60 20.07 1.68 1.93
C GLU A 60 20.35 0.70 3.07
N TYR A 61 19.73 0.92 4.23
CA TYR A 61 19.86 0.04 5.39
C TYR A 61 19.33 -1.38 5.13
N LEU A 62 18.23 -1.52 4.39
CA LEU A 62 17.63 -2.80 4.04
C LEU A 62 18.28 -3.48 2.83
N ASN A 63 19.02 -2.73 2.01
CA ASN A 63 19.65 -3.24 0.80
C ASN A 63 20.58 -4.46 1.03
N PRO A 64 21.49 -4.50 2.04
CA PRO A 64 22.30 -5.68 2.28
C PRO A 64 21.46 -6.92 2.59
N PHE A 65 20.36 -6.78 3.34
CA PHE A 65 19.43 -7.88 3.60
C PHE A 65 18.68 -8.31 2.34
N GLY A 66 18.29 -7.34 1.50
CA GLY A 66 17.67 -7.60 0.20
C GLY A 66 18.56 -8.49 -0.65
N ILE A 67 19.83 -8.12 -0.80
CA ILE A 67 20.79 -8.86 -1.62
C ILE A 67 20.93 -10.31 -1.15
N LEU A 68 20.93 -10.56 0.17
CA LEU A 68 21.03 -11.92 0.74
C LEU A 68 19.88 -12.85 0.31
N ILE A 69 18.69 -12.30 0.08
CA ILE A 69 17.49 -13.05 -0.36
C ILE A 69 17.17 -12.85 -1.85
N GLY A 70 18.06 -12.18 -2.60
CA GLY A 70 17.88 -11.91 -4.03
C GLY A 70 16.87 -10.79 -4.36
N LEU A 71 16.61 -9.88 -3.42
CA LEU A 71 15.73 -8.71 -3.58
C LEU A 71 16.52 -7.38 -3.48
N ASN A 72 15.86 -6.27 -3.78
CA ASN A 72 16.39 -4.92 -3.55
C ASN A 72 15.84 -4.36 -2.20
N GLY A 73 16.60 -3.52 -1.50
CA GLY A 73 16.15 -2.77 -0.33
C GLY A 73 14.83 -2.01 -0.56
N VAL A 74 14.60 -1.48 -1.78
CA VAL A 74 13.33 -0.84 -2.17
C VAL A 74 12.14 -1.82 -2.06
N ILE A 75 12.32 -3.03 -2.59
CA ILE A 75 11.27 -4.06 -2.59
C ILE A 75 10.98 -4.50 -1.15
N LEU A 76 12.03 -4.70 -0.35
CA LEU A 76 11.89 -5.06 1.06
C LEU A 76 11.12 -3.99 1.85
N LEU A 77 11.50 -2.72 1.71
CA LEU A 77 10.80 -1.63 2.40
C LEU A 77 9.33 -1.55 1.97
N ALA A 78 9.06 -1.66 0.67
CA ALA A 78 7.70 -1.62 0.16
C ALA A 78 6.83 -2.75 0.76
N TYR A 79 7.36 -3.97 0.87
CA TYR A 79 6.65 -5.08 1.51
C TYR A 79 6.39 -4.84 2.99
N ILE A 80 7.34 -4.25 3.72
CA ILE A 80 7.18 -3.92 5.15
C ILE A 80 6.07 -2.88 5.34
N LEU A 81 6.04 -1.83 4.52
CA LEU A 81 5.03 -0.77 4.62
C LEU A 81 3.65 -1.23 4.15
N ALA A 82 3.59 -2.17 3.22
CA ALA A 82 2.35 -2.64 2.61
C ALA A 82 1.72 -3.88 3.29
N ILE A 83 2.27 -4.36 4.41
CA ILE A 83 1.69 -5.47 5.21
C ILE A 83 0.17 -5.34 5.41
N PRO A 84 -0.40 -4.14 5.70
CA PRO A 84 -1.82 -4.04 6.00
C PRO A 84 -2.73 -4.11 4.76
N ALA A 85 -2.20 -3.85 3.55
CA ALA A 85 -2.95 -3.84 2.30
C ALA A 85 -2.04 -4.20 1.12
N ASN A 86 -2.05 -5.46 0.71
CA ASN A 86 -1.13 -5.99 -0.31
C ASN A 86 -1.26 -5.31 -1.68
N GLU A 87 -2.42 -4.72 -1.98
CA GLU A 87 -2.68 -4.05 -3.25
C GLU A 87 -1.82 -2.80 -3.44
N ILE A 88 -1.27 -2.22 -2.37
CA ILE A 88 -0.43 -1.02 -2.45
C ILE A 88 1.05 -1.32 -2.69
N ILE A 89 1.45 -2.59 -2.64
CA ILE A 89 2.86 -3.01 -2.81
C ILE A 89 3.45 -2.44 -4.10
N ILE A 90 2.78 -2.65 -5.24
CA ILE A 90 3.30 -2.25 -6.56
C ILE A 90 3.42 -0.72 -6.67
N PRO A 91 2.39 0.09 -6.34
CA PRO A 91 2.54 1.55 -6.28
C PRO A 91 3.67 2.02 -5.37
N THR A 92 3.84 1.42 -4.20
CA THR A 92 4.91 1.80 -3.26
C THR A 92 6.30 1.45 -3.80
N ILE A 93 6.47 0.30 -4.47
CA ILE A 93 7.72 -0.06 -5.15
C ILE A 93 8.05 0.99 -6.21
N LEU A 94 7.08 1.36 -7.06
CA LEU A 94 7.30 2.35 -8.13
C LEU A 94 7.71 3.71 -7.54
N MET A 95 7.00 4.17 -6.52
CA MET A 95 7.30 5.43 -5.83
C MET A 95 8.72 5.43 -5.23
N LEU A 96 9.07 4.39 -4.48
CA LEU A 96 10.38 4.28 -3.82
C LEU A 96 11.51 4.09 -4.84
N THR A 97 11.27 3.40 -5.96
CA THR A 97 12.25 3.25 -7.04
C THR A 97 12.55 4.59 -7.69
N VAL A 98 11.52 5.39 -7.99
CA VAL A 98 11.70 6.73 -8.57
C VAL A 98 12.45 7.63 -7.60
N LEU A 99 12.13 7.57 -6.31
CA LEU A 99 12.83 8.30 -5.26
C LEU A 99 14.32 7.90 -5.22
N SER A 100 14.62 6.60 -5.15
CA SER A 100 16.00 6.09 -5.15
C SER A 100 16.76 6.42 -6.43
N SER A 101 16.13 6.39 -7.62
CA SER A 101 16.80 6.76 -8.87
C SER A 101 17.20 8.23 -8.90
N ARG A 102 16.43 9.11 -8.24
CA ARG A 102 16.77 10.53 -8.12
C ARG A 102 18.07 10.69 -7.34
N MET A 103 18.27 9.91 -6.29
CA MET A 103 19.50 9.90 -5.50
C MET A 103 20.72 9.55 -6.35
N ASP A 104 20.65 8.47 -7.14
CA ASP A 104 21.75 8.04 -8.02
C ASP A 104 22.15 9.15 -9.01
N HIS A 105 21.17 9.91 -9.52
CA HIS A 105 21.43 11.06 -10.40
C HIS A 105 22.10 12.23 -9.67
N LEU A 106 21.74 12.50 -8.40
CA LEU A 106 22.35 13.59 -7.63
C LEU A 106 23.81 13.28 -7.27
N GLU A 107 24.13 12.02 -6.99
CA GLU A 107 25.51 11.60 -6.76
C GLU A 107 26.37 11.75 -8.02
N GLN A 108 25.85 11.40 -9.20
CA GLN A 108 26.57 11.57 -10.47
C GLN A 108 26.88 13.03 -10.84
N VAL A 109 26.05 13.99 -10.39
CA VAL A 109 26.25 15.43 -10.68
C VAL A 109 27.23 16.08 -9.69
N ARG A 110 27.46 15.47 -8.52
CA ARG A 110 28.36 15.98 -7.48
C ARG A 110 29.82 15.55 -7.67
N VAL A 111 30.09 14.60 -8.58
CA VAL A 111 31.43 14.10 -8.97
C VAL A 111 31.90 14.80 -10.24
#